data_AF-A0A2N1MPB3-F1
#
_entry.id   AF-A0A2N1MPB3-F1
#
_cell.length_a   1.000
_cell.length_b   1.000
_cell.length_c   1.000
_cell.angle_alpha   90.00
_cell.angle_beta   90.00
_cell.angle_gamma   90.00
#
_symmetry.space_group_name_H-M   'P 1'
#
loop_
_entity.id
_entity.type
_entity.pdbx_description
1 polymer ?
#
loop_
_entity_poly.entity_id
_entity_poly.type
_entity_poly.pdbx_seq_one_letter_code
_entity_poly.pdbx_strand_id
1 'polypeptide(L)'
;MDECEGKGSLYLVIAEFCKNLRKLSFMPKNDELETMKIVFDNFQYLESIQFCCGGNYLSDLDEKEALEIFVKYSHHNVRELRLHYQGFIMEKLAPKELEFLLKSLTNRVPQRSFSLIITRKLRNLEENAKNMEIIEKYIKLGIIKEFRVIYNPLVELFPIDLKNNKKDSFYKIFLYSLQS
;
A
#
# COMPACT_ATOMS: atom_id res chain seq x y z
N MET A 1 -34.62 27.01 -2.35
CA MET A 1 -33.54 26.42 -3.15
C MET A 1 -32.74 25.57 -2.19
N ASP A 2 -32.96 24.25 -2.27
CA ASP A 2 -32.16 23.27 -1.54
C ASP A 2 -30.74 23.27 -2.11
N GLU A 3 -29.74 23.58 -1.28
CA GLU A 3 -28.36 23.18 -1.55
C GLU A 3 -28.02 22.07 -0.56
N CYS A 4 -27.80 20.88 -1.15
CA CYS A 4 -27.74 19.59 -0.49
C CYS A 4 -26.81 19.54 0.73
N GLU A 5 -27.40 19.28 1.90
CA GLU A 5 -26.72 18.59 3.01
C GLU A 5 -26.25 17.22 2.53
N GLY A 6 -24.96 17.08 2.21
CA GLY A 6 -24.45 15.85 1.64
C GLY A 6 -22.94 15.84 1.46
N LYS A 7 -22.17 16.07 2.52
CA LYS A 7 -20.74 15.73 2.56
C LYS A 7 -20.50 14.48 3.39
N GLY A 8 -21.22 13.40 3.08
CA GLY A 8 -20.73 12.07 3.45
C GLY A 8 -19.50 11.79 2.59
N SER A 9 -18.33 11.60 3.19
CA SER A 9 -17.15 11.17 2.43
C SER A 9 -17.51 9.89 1.65
N LEU A 10 -16.99 9.73 0.43
CA LEU A 10 -17.30 8.58 -0.46
C LEU A 10 -17.26 7.24 0.29
N TYR A 11 -16.32 7.09 1.21
CA TYR A 11 -16.16 5.89 2.02
C TYR A 11 -17.30 5.64 3.02
N LEU A 12 -18.00 6.68 3.50
CA LEU A 12 -19.22 6.52 4.31
C LEU A 12 -20.36 5.94 3.48
N VAL A 13 -20.53 6.41 2.24
CA VAL A 13 -21.50 5.84 1.30
C VAL A 13 -21.15 4.39 0.99
N ILE A 14 -19.88 4.09 0.69
CA ILE A 14 -19.43 2.69 0.49
C ILE A 14 -19.69 1.87 1.75
N ALA A 15 -19.44 2.40 2.94
CA ALA A 15 -19.68 1.72 4.21
C ALA A 15 -21.17 1.44 4.44
N GLU A 16 -22.06 2.32 4.00
CA GLU A 16 -23.51 2.15 4.09
C GLU A 16 -24.00 1.04 3.14
N PHE A 17 -23.60 1.07 1.87
CA PHE A 17 -24.16 0.19 0.84
C PHE A 17 -23.36 -1.09 0.57
N CYS A 18 -22.08 -1.16 0.92
CA CYS A 18 -21.18 -2.28 0.58
C CYS A 18 -20.72 -3.07 1.82
N LYS A 19 -21.65 -3.59 2.62
CA LYS A 19 -21.35 -4.31 3.88
C LYS A 19 -20.44 -5.54 3.71
N ASN A 20 -20.46 -6.19 2.53
CA ASN A 20 -19.67 -7.39 2.23
C ASN A 20 -18.36 -7.09 1.47
N LEU A 21 -17.87 -5.85 1.51
CA LEU A 21 -16.66 -5.45 0.81
C LEU A 21 -15.44 -6.22 1.35
N ARG A 22 -14.75 -6.95 0.46
CA ARG A 22 -13.55 -7.75 0.81
C ARG A 22 -12.24 -7.05 0.48
N LYS A 23 -12.25 -6.09 -0.44
CA LYS A 23 -11.08 -5.33 -0.89
C LYS A 23 -11.41 -3.86 -0.99
N LEU A 24 -10.56 -3.01 -0.42
CA LEU A 24 -10.73 -1.56 -0.45
C LEU A 24 -9.42 -0.89 -0.85
N SER A 25 -9.47 0.05 -1.78
CA SER A 25 -8.40 1.03 -1.96
C SER A 25 -8.82 2.31 -1.25
N PHE A 26 -8.00 2.73 -0.29
CA PHE A 26 -8.19 3.91 0.51
C PHE A 26 -7.17 4.97 0.09
N MET A 27 -7.68 6.07 -0.40
CA MET A 27 -6.95 7.24 -0.88
C MET A 27 -7.47 8.44 -0.08
N PRO A 28 -6.99 8.60 1.16
CA PRO A 28 -7.39 9.73 1.98
C PRO A 28 -6.73 11.00 1.46
N LYS A 29 -7.47 12.10 1.55
CA LYS A 29 -6.87 13.43 1.63
C LYS A 29 -6.53 13.73 3.10
N ASN A 30 -5.64 14.69 3.35
CA ASN A 30 -5.04 14.95 4.68
C ASN A 30 -6.03 15.01 5.87
N ASP A 31 -7.29 15.40 5.64
CA ASP A 31 -8.30 15.51 6.71
C ASP A 31 -9.23 14.28 6.86
N GLU A 32 -8.94 13.17 6.18
CA GLU A 32 -9.84 12.00 6.08
C GLU A 32 -9.40 10.78 6.93
N LEU A 33 -8.43 10.93 7.83
CA LEU A 33 -8.01 9.83 8.73
C LEU A 33 -9.11 9.37 9.69
N GLU A 34 -9.97 10.28 10.15
CA GLU A 34 -11.17 9.92 10.94
C GLU A 34 -12.16 9.08 10.12
N THR A 35 -12.26 9.33 8.81
CA THR A 35 -13.07 8.49 7.91
C THR A 35 -12.51 7.07 7.87
N MET A 36 -11.19 6.90 7.96
CA MET A 36 -10.52 5.60 7.95
C MET A 36 -10.92 4.72 9.14
N LYS A 37 -11.17 5.32 10.32
CA LYS A 37 -11.70 4.60 11.48
C LYS A 37 -13.12 4.09 11.24
N ILE A 38 -14.00 4.98 10.75
CA ILE A 38 -15.39 4.65 10.44
C ILE A 38 -15.46 3.53 9.37
N VAL A 39 -14.57 3.58 8.38
CA VAL A 39 -14.38 2.53 7.38
C VAL A 39 -14.09 1.19 8.04
N PHE A 40 -13.10 1.11 8.94
CA PHE A 40 -12.76 -0.16 9.58
C PHE A 40 -13.88 -0.71 10.47
N ASP A 41 -14.62 0.16 11.15
CA ASP A 41 -15.76 -0.25 11.98
C ASP A 41 -16.91 -0.86 11.14
N ASN A 42 -17.05 -0.43 9.89
CA ASN A 42 -18.15 -0.86 9.02
C ASN A 42 -17.83 -2.08 8.12
N PHE A 43 -16.56 -2.38 7.83
CA PHE A 43 -16.17 -3.46 6.90
C PHE A 43 -15.61 -4.70 7.62
N GLN A 44 -16.48 -5.46 8.28
CA GLN A 44 -16.09 -6.68 9.03
C GLN A 44 -15.52 -7.81 8.15
N TYR A 45 -15.87 -7.83 6.86
CA TYR A 45 -15.41 -8.81 5.88
C TYR A 45 -14.20 -8.37 5.06
N LEU A 46 -13.61 -7.22 5.39
CA LEU A 46 -12.43 -6.73 4.68
C LEU A 46 -11.27 -7.70 4.86
N GLU A 47 -10.67 -8.10 3.75
CA GLU A 47 -9.52 -9.03 3.70
C GLU A 47 -8.26 -8.34 3.19
N SER A 48 -8.42 -7.30 2.36
CA SER A 48 -7.32 -6.57 1.75
C SER A 48 -7.60 -5.07 1.76
N ILE A 49 -6.59 -4.28 2.12
CA ILE A 49 -6.63 -2.84 1.99
C ILE A 49 -5.41 -2.33 1.24
N GLN A 50 -5.61 -1.34 0.38
CA GLN A 50 -4.56 -0.61 -0.30
C GLN A 50 -4.53 0.84 0.16
N PHE A 51 -3.37 1.34 0.56
CA PHE A 51 -3.14 2.78 0.76
C PHE A 51 -2.42 3.37 -0.45
N CYS A 52 -2.95 4.49 -0.95
CA CYS A 52 -2.26 5.32 -1.94
C CYS A 52 -1.35 6.31 -1.21
N CYS A 53 -0.03 6.10 -1.31
CA CYS A 53 1.00 6.91 -0.66
C CYS A 53 1.64 7.90 -1.63
N GLY A 54 2.06 9.05 -1.12
CA GLY A 54 2.90 10.03 -1.78
C GLY A 54 2.28 10.98 -2.78
N GLY A 55 3.06 12.00 -3.16
CA GLY A 55 2.59 13.08 -4.04
C GLY A 55 1.56 13.99 -3.37
N ASN A 56 0.34 14.06 -3.93
CA ASN A 56 -0.78 14.84 -3.37
C ASN A 56 -1.73 14.00 -2.48
N TYR A 57 -1.31 12.79 -2.09
CA TYR A 57 -2.08 11.87 -1.25
C TYR A 57 -1.50 11.87 0.17
N LEU A 58 -1.31 10.69 0.78
CA LEU A 58 -0.63 10.59 2.07
C LEU A 58 0.79 11.14 1.94
N SER A 59 1.09 12.24 2.63
CA SER A 59 2.47 12.68 2.84
C SER A 59 3.20 11.68 3.76
N ASP A 60 4.53 11.80 3.89
CA ASP A 60 5.31 10.97 4.82
C ASP A 60 4.76 10.99 6.26
N LEU A 61 4.20 12.13 6.70
CA LEU A 61 3.58 12.28 8.03
C LEU A 61 2.26 11.51 8.13
N ASP A 62 1.50 11.45 7.04
CA ASP A 62 0.21 10.78 6.99
C ASP A 62 0.35 9.26 6.85
N GLU A 63 1.44 8.76 6.23
CA GLU A 63 1.68 7.31 6.10
C GLU A 63 1.82 6.65 7.48
N LYS A 64 2.64 7.24 8.37
CA LYS A 64 2.83 6.71 9.72
C LYS A 64 1.51 6.65 10.48
N GLU A 65 0.74 7.73 10.44
CA GLU A 65 -0.55 7.80 11.13
C GLU A 65 -1.58 6.82 10.54
N ALA A 66 -1.62 6.68 9.21
CA ALA A 66 -2.44 5.69 8.54
C ALA A 66 -2.08 4.25 8.96
N LEU A 67 -0.78 3.93 9.08
CA LEU A 67 -0.34 2.63 9.58
C LEU A 67 -0.71 2.40 11.05
N GLU A 68 -0.63 3.42 11.90
CA GLU A 68 -1.06 3.36 13.31
C GLU A 68 -2.58 3.11 13.41
N ILE A 69 -3.38 3.82 12.64
CA ILE A 69 -4.84 3.62 12.55
C ILE A 69 -5.15 2.22 12.01
N PHE A 70 -4.48 1.78 10.96
CA PHE A 70 -4.63 0.44 10.41
C PHE A 70 -4.36 -0.63 11.46
N VAL A 71 -3.22 -0.54 12.15
CA VAL A 71 -2.85 -1.49 13.21
C VAL A 71 -3.91 -1.55 14.30
N LYS A 72 -4.41 -0.38 14.73
CA LYS A 72 -5.32 -0.24 15.87
C LYS A 72 -6.75 -0.64 15.57
N TYR A 73 -7.29 -0.27 14.41
CA TYR A 73 -8.72 -0.36 14.13
C TYR A 73 -9.07 -1.45 13.11
N SER A 74 -8.14 -1.90 12.26
CA SER A 74 -8.50 -2.89 11.24
C SER A 74 -8.83 -4.25 11.84
N HIS A 75 -9.87 -4.87 11.28
CA HIS A 75 -10.34 -6.16 11.72
C HIS A 75 -9.31 -7.26 11.46
N HIS A 76 -9.31 -8.31 12.30
CA HIS A 76 -8.39 -9.46 12.19
C HIS A 76 -8.57 -10.29 10.89
N ASN A 77 -9.59 -9.98 10.10
CA ASN A 77 -9.82 -10.56 8.77
C ASN A 77 -8.94 -9.93 7.69
N VAL A 78 -8.44 -8.70 7.90
CA VAL A 78 -7.52 -8.07 6.96
C VAL A 78 -6.18 -8.78 7.03
N ARG A 79 -5.83 -9.46 5.94
CA ARG A 79 -4.62 -10.27 5.79
C ARG A 79 -3.71 -9.77 4.68
N GLU A 80 -4.09 -8.71 4.00
CA GLU A 80 -3.28 -8.10 2.94
C GLU A 80 -3.26 -6.58 3.08
N LEU A 81 -2.05 -6.00 3.12
CA LEU A 81 -1.82 -4.56 2.99
C LEU A 81 -1.07 -4.33 1.69
N ARG A 82 -1.61 -3.41 0.89
CA ARG A 82 -0.94 -2.90 -0.30
C ARG A 82 -0.54 -1.46 -0.06
N LEU A 83 0.72 -1.12 -0.29
CA LEU A 83 1.20 0.26 -0.29
C LEU A 83 1.49 0.65 -1.73
N HIS A 84 0.73 1.60 -2.26
CA HIS A 84 0.82 2.05 -3.63
C HIS A 84 1.41 3.46 -3.67
N TYR A 85 2.71 3.56 -3.93
CA TYR A 85 3.44 4.82 -3.98
C TYR A 85 3.24 5.53 -5.33
N GLN A 86 2.49 6.64 -5.30
CA GLN A 86 2.20 7.52 -6.42
C GLN A 86 3.14 8.73 -6.38
N GLY A 87 4.28 8.65 -7.05
CA GLY A 87 5.16 9.81 -7.14
C GLY A 87 6.43 9.53 -7.92
N PHE A 88 7.05 10.62 -8.38
CA PHE A 88 8.44 10.62 -8.85
C PHE A 88 9.43 10.74 -7.68
N ILE A 89 8.94 11.19 -6.52
CA ILE A 89 9.72 11.32 -5.30
C ILE A 89 9.75 9.97 -4.58
N MET A 90 10.93 9.64 -4.08
CA MET A 90 11.28 8.36 -3.47
C MET A 90 10.72 8.27 -2.05
N GLU A 91 9.40 8.28 -1.90
CA GLU A 91 8.81 7.99 -0.61
C GLU A 91 9.00 6.50 -0.30
N LYS A 92 9.63 6.27 0.83
CA LYS A 92 10.16 4.98 1.23
C LYS A 92 9.58 4.69 2.59
N LEU A 93 8.82 3.59 2.71
CA LEU A 93 8.46 3.04 4.01
C LEU A 93 9.74 2.92 4.84
N ALA A 94 9.88 3.79 5.84
CA ALA A 94 11.10 3.85 6.60
C ALA A 94 11.21 2.58 7.49
N PRO A 95 12.43 2.10 7.77
CA PRO A 95 12.63 0.83 8.49
C PRO A 95 11.89 0.76 9.82
N LYS A 96 11.79 1.90 10.52
CA LYS A 96 11.17 1.99 11.84
C LYS A 96 9.66 1.76 11.75
N GLU A 97 9.01 2.34 10.74
CA GLU A 97 7.59 2.25 10.46
C GLU A 97 7.23 0.85 9.98
N LEU A 98 8.07 0.23 9.14
CA LEU A 98 7.95 -1.17 8.75
C LEU A 98 8.07 -2.13 9.94
N GLU A 99 9.11 -1.97 10.77
CA GLU A 99 9.30 -2.81 11.96
C GLU A 99 8.13 -2.65 12.93
N PHE A 100 7.65 -1.40 13.13
CA PHE A 100 6.48 -1.11 13.94
C PHE A 100 5.23 -1.81 13.42
N LEU A 101 4.95 -1.70 12.13
CA LEU A 101 3.81 -2.36 11.48
C LEU A 101 3.86 -3.87 11.73
N LEU A 102 4.97 -4.52 11.37
CA LEU A 102 5.11 -5.97 11.44
C LEU A 102 5.06 -6.50 12.88
N LYS A 103 5.72 -5.80 13.82
CA LYS A 103 5.63 -6.11 15.25
C LYS A 103 4.19 -5.96 15.76
N SER A 104 3.45 -5.00 15.27
CA SER A 104 2.07 -4.82 15.73
C SER A 104 1.13 -5.90 15.19
N LEU A 105 1.39 -6.39 13.97
CA LEU A 105 0.67 -7.53 13.41
C LEU A 105 0.87 -8.83 14.20
N THR A 106 2.02 -9.00 14.88
CA THR A 106 2.24 -10.19 15.74
C THR A 106 1.31 -10.24 16.95
N ASN A 107 0.78 -9.09 17.37
CA ASN A 107 -0.09 -8.98 18.55
C ASN A 107 -1.57 -9.24 18.24
N ARG A 108 -1.92 -9.46 16.97
CA ARG A 108 -3.32 -9.74 16.58
C ARG A 108 -3.73 -11.14 17.01
N VAL A 109 -4.96 -11.25 17.51
CA VAL A 109 -5.59 -12.52 17.87
C VAL A 109 -6.81 -12.75 16.96
N PRO A 110 -6.89 -13.87 16.23
CA PRO A 110 -5.85 -14.89 16.07
C PRO A 110 -4.66 -14.38 15.27
N GLN A 111 -3.46 -14.84 15.63
CA GLN A 111 -2.25 -14.54 14.86
C GLN A 111 -2.34 -15.26 13.52
N ARG A 112 -2.42 -14.50 12.43
CA ARG A 112 -2.52 -15.00 11.07
C ARG A 112 -1.44 -14.36 10.22
N SER A 113 -0.87 -15.15 9.32
CA SER A 113 0.14 -14.67 8.41
C SER A 113 -0.47 -13.66 7.42
N PHE A 114 0.35 -12.67 7.05
CA PHE A 114 -0.06 -11.45 6.38
C PHE A 114 0.70 -11.25 5.07
N SER A 115 0.04 -10.72 4.05
CA SER A 115 0.63 -10.37 2.76
C SER A 115 0.93 -8.87 2.70
N LEU A 116 2.19 -8.51 2.43
CA LEU A 116 2.61 -7.12 2.22
C LEU A 116 3.01 -6.93 0.77
N ILE A 117 2.32 -6.05 0.05
CA ILE A 117 2.59 -5.79 -1.36
C ILE A 117 2.89 -4.31 -1.55
N ILE A 118 4.06 -4.00 -2.10
CA ILE A 118 4.47 -2.62 -2.38
C ILE A 118 4.44 -2.41 -3.88
N THR A 119 3.63 -1.47 -4.34
CA THR A 119 3.58 -1.06 -5.75
C THR A 119 4.24 0.30 -5.90
N ARG A 120 5.13 0.46 -6.88
CA ARG A 120 5.83 1.73 -7.14
C ARG A 120 6.06 1.99 -8.63
N LYS A 121 6.20 3.26 -8.99
CA LYS A 121 6.43 3.72 -10.37
C LYS A 121 7.91 3.71 -10.80
N LEU A 122 8.84 3.87 -9.86
CA LEU A 122 10.29 3.94 -10.13
C LEU A 122 11.04 2.80 -9.43
N ARG A 123 12.05 2.24 -10.12
CA ARG A 123 13.01 1.31 -9.52
C ARG A 123 14.04 2.17 -8.80
N ASN A 124 14.12 2.03 -7.49
CA ASN A 124 15.19 2.66 -6.72
C ASN A 124 16.40 1.73 -6.78
N LEU A 125 17.58 2.25 -7.16
CA LEU A 125 18.83 1.48 -7.16
C LEU A 125 19.20 1.00 -5.74
N GLU A 126 18.75 1.75 -4.73
CA GLU A 126 18.92 1.45 -3.31
C GLU A 126 17.64 0.87 -2.72
N GLU A 127 17.36 -0.39 -3.04
CA GLU A 127 16.49 -1.16 -2.15
C GLU A 127 17.06 -1.08 -0.73
N ASN A 128 16.21 -0.75 0.25
CA ASN A 128 16.69 -0.66 1.62
C ASN A 128 17.13 -2.03 2.09
N ALA A 129 18.44 -2.29 2.14
CA ALA A 129 18.97 -3.51 2.75
C ALA A 129 18.35 -3.72 4.15
N LYS A 130 18.18 -2.62 4.90
CA LYS A 130 17.50 -2.64 6.22
C LYS A 130 16.04 -3.10 6.16
N ASN A 131 15.25 -2.67 5.16
CA ASN A 131 13.85 -3.14 5.06
C ASN A 131 13.81 -4.61 4.67
N MET A 132 14.71 -5.06 3.79
CA MET A 132 14.79 -6.46 3.40
C MET A 132 15.19 -7.35 4.58
N GLU A 133 16.18 -6.94 5.39
CA GLU A 133 16.55 -7.64 6.63
C GLU A 133 15.36 -7.78 7.59
N ILE A 134 14.57 -6.71 7.75
CA ILE A 134 13.34 -6.71 8.56
C ILE A 134 12.32 -7.68 7.96
N ILE A 135 12.03 -7.59 6.66
CA ILE A 135 11.05 -8.46 5.99
C ILE A 135 11.45 -9.93 6.13
N GLU A 136 12.71 -10.26 5.86
CA GLU A 136 13.22 -11.63 5.99
C GLU A 136 13.09 -12.17 7.41
N LYS A 137 13.37 -11.35 8.42
CA LYS A 137 13.13 -11.69 9.84
C LYS A 137 11.66 -12.08 10.07
N TYR A 138 10.71 -11.29 9.59
CA TYR A 138 9.28 -11.57 9.82
C TYR A 138 8.70 -12.67 8.90
N ILE A 139 9.33 -12.96 7.76
CA ILE A 139 9.05 -14.16 6.96
C ILE A 139 9.46 -15.41 7.76
N LYS A 140 10.67 -15.42 8.34
CA LYS A 140 11.16 -16.55 9.16
C LYS A 140 10.29 -16.80 10.40
N LEU A 141 9.71 -15.74 10.97
CA LEU A 141 8.76 -15.83 12.10
C LEU A 141 7.35 -16.26 11.67
N GLY A 142 7.08 -16.46 10.38
CA GLY A 142 5.76 -16.83 9.85
C GLY A 142 4.71 -15.71 9.91
N ILE A 143 5.12 -14.47 10.19
CA ILE A 143 4.24 -13.30 10.24
C ILE A 143 3.91 -12.82 8.84
N ILE A 144 4.92 -12.74 7.97
CA ILE A 144 4.73 -12.44 6.56
C ILE A 144 4.54 -13.75 5.81
N LYS A 145 3.35 -13.96 5.26
CA LYS A 145 3.07 -15.06 4.32
C LYS A 145 3.71 -14.79 2.97
N GLU A 146 3.65 -13.53 2.55
CA GLU A 146 3.98 -13.12 1.21
C GLU A 146 4.45 -11.67 1.22
N PHE A 147 5.57 -11.43 0.56
CA PHE A 147 6.07 -10.10 0.27
C PHE A 147 6.30 -9.96 -1.23
N ARG A 148 5.76 -8.91 -1.85
CA ARG A 148 6.02 -8.60 -3.26
C ARG A 148 6.30 -7.12 -3.46
N VAL A 149 7.23 -6.83 -4.35
CA VAL A 149 7.41 -5.48 -4.91
C VAL A 149 6.98 -5.52 -6.37
N ILE A 150 5.96 -4.73 -6.72
CA ILE A 150 5.44 -4.62 -8.08
C ILE A 150 5.91 -3.28 -8.64
N TYR A 151 6.64 -3.37 -9.76
CA TYR A 151 7.02 -2.22 -10.54
C TYR A 151 5.95 -1.98 -11.61
N ASN A 152 5.24 -0.85 -11.53
CA ASN A 152 4.28 -0.46 -12.55
C ASN A 152 4.74 0.85 -13.22
N PRO A 153 5.63 0.75 -14.23
CA PRO A 153 5.97 1.91 -15.03
C PRO A 153 4.73 2.29 -15.83
N LEU A 154 4.43 3.58 -15.95
CA LEU A 154 3.48 4.02 -16.96
C LEU A 154 4.01 3.58 -18.32
N VAL A 155 3.37 2.60 -18.95
CA VAL A 155 3.37 2.50 -20.41
C VAL A 155 2.31 3.48 -20.89
N GLU A 156 2.62 4.78 -20.85
CA GLU A 156 1.85 5.80 -21.56
C GLU A 156 2.82 6.77 -22.26
N LEU A 157 2.96 6.54 -23.58
CA LEU A 157 2.91 7.56 -24.62
C LEU A 157 3.86 8.78 -24.54
N PHE A 158 5.17 8.54 -24.41
CA PHE A 158 6.15 9.44 -25.01
C PHE A 158 7.18 8.62 -25.81
N PRO A 159 7.28 8.78 -27.14
CA PRO A 159 8.42 8.25 -27.87
C PRO A 159 9.64 9.06 -27.44
N ILE A 160 10.41 8.53 -26.49
CA ILE A 160 11.78 8.99 -26.27
C ILE A 160 12.59 8.41 -27.43
N ASP A 161 12.98 9.27 -28.37
CA ASP A 161 13.87 8.94 -29.47
C ASP A 161 15.21 8.45 -28.88
N LEU A 162 15.41 7.13 -28.89
CA LEU A 162 16.62 6.43 -28.41
C LEU A 162 17.79 6.57 -29.40
N LYS A 163 17.91 7.72 -30.08
CA LYS A 163 19.16 8.08 -30.75
C LYS A 163 20.07 8.73 -29.74
N ASN A 164 21.03 7.93 -29.27
CA ASN A 164 22.19 8.31 -28.46
C ASN A 164 22.03 8.11 -26.95
N ASN A 165 22.11 6.86 -26.50
CA ASN A 165 23.24 6.54 -25.63
C ASN A 165 23.59 5.05 -25.67
N LYS A 166 24.76 4.76 -26.25
CA LYS A 166 25.43 3.47 -26.12
C LYS A 166 25.85 3.28 -24.67
N LYS A 167 25.14 2.43 -23.93
CA LYS A 167 25.71 1.54 -22.89
C LYS A 167 24.67 0.50 -22.47
N ASP A 168 24.53 -0.47 -23.36
CA ASP A 168 23.89 -1.77 -23.14
C ASP A 168 24.74 -2.65 -22.22
N SER A 169 24.10 -3.23 -21.20
CA SER A 169 24.28 -4.68 -20.93
C SER A 169 23.17 -5.31 -20.05
N PHE A 170 22.25 -4.55 -19.47
CA PHE A 170 21.21 -5.11 -18.58
C PHE A 170 19.78 -5.14 -19.15
N TYR A 171 19.55 -4.61 -20.36
CA TYR A 171 18.20 -4.47 -20.94
C TYR A 171 17.61 -5.75 -21.56
N LYS A 172 18.24 -6.92 -21.39
CA LYS A 172 17.81 -8.15 -22.07
C LYS A 172 17.12 -9.20 -21.21
N ILE A 173 16.86 -8.95 -19.94
CA ILE A 173 16.26 -9.96 -19.04
C ILE A 173 14.91 -9.44 -18.53
N PHE A 174 13.87 -10.26 -18.73
CA PHE A 174 12.43 -10.08 -18.40
C PHE A 174 11.49 -9.44 -19.44
N LEU A 175 11.50 -9.98 -20.66
CA LEU A 175 10.28 -10.06 -21.50
C LEU A 175 9.68 -11.48 -21.55
N TYR A 176 10.02 -12.38 -20.63
CA TYR A 176 9.68 -13.82 -20.73
C TYR A 176 8.74 -14.40 -19.65
N SER A 177 7.91 -13.61 -18.96
CA SER A 177 6.92 -14.20 -18.04
C SER A 177 5.50 -13.65 -18.12
N LEU A 178 5.10 -13.11 -19.27
CA LEU A 178 3.70 -12.89 -19.61
C LEU A 178 3.37 -13.66 -20.89
N GLN A 179 3.35 -15.00 -20.78
CA GLN A 179 2.56 -15.93 -21.58
C GLN A 179 2.86 -17.37 -21.11
N SER A 180 2.13 -17.82 -20.08
CA SER A 180 1.62 -19.20 -19.87
C SER A 180 0.96 -19.27 -18.50
#